data_AF-A0AAW6G6L5-F1
#
_entry.id   AF-A0AAW6G6L5-F1
#
_cell.length_a   1.000
_cell.length_b   1.000
_cell.length_c   1.000
_cell.angle_alpha   90.00
_cell.angle_beta   90.00
_cell.angle_gamma   90.00
#
_symmetry.space_group_name_H-M   'P 1'
#
loop_
_entity.id
_entity.type
_entity.pdbx_description
1 polymer ?
#
loop_
_entity_poly.entity_id
_entity_poly.type
_entity_poly.pdbx_seq_one_letter_code
_entity_poly.pdbx_strand_id
1 'polypeptide(L)'
;TVTRAIKHLADHNYVQIVKVGTTNTYVVNEQVAFAGSRGQRKAVFSATVVAHECEQDEGWEQVKKLKAIPVICEDERPVIGCDDLPPPDQQDLELN
;
A
#
# COMPACT_ATOMS: atom_id res chain seq x y z
N THR A 1 -4.77 16.86 -10.81
CA THR A 1 -5.47 16.07 -11.86
C THR A 1 -5.24 14.61 -11.60
N VAL A 2 -6.09 13.73 -12.16
CA VAL A 2 -6.03 12.27 -11.95
C VAL A 2 -4.65 11.71 -12.30
N THR A 3 -4.05 12.14 -13.41
CA THR A 3 -2.72 11.69 -13.85
C THR A 3 -1.61 11.96 -12.83
N ARG A 4 -1.64 13.13 -12.16
CA ARG A 4 -0.67 13.45 -11.09
C ARG A 4 -0.87 12.58 -9.86
N ALA A 5 -2.12 12.27 -9.51
CA ALA A 5 -2.42 11.38 -8.38
C ALA A 5 -1.94 9.96 -8.65
N ILE A 6 -2.17 9.44 -9.86
CA ILE A 6 -1.68 8.12 -10.27
C ILE A 6 -0.14 8.06 -10.19
N LYS A 7 0.54 9.08 -10.73
CA LYS A 7 1.99 9.17 -10.65
C LYS A 7 2.49 9.16 -9.19
N HIS A 8 1.87 9.99 -8.34
CA HIS A 8 2.22 10.04 -6.92
C HIS A 8 2.02 8.68 -6.22
N LEU A 9 0.94 7.96 -6.50
CA LEU A 9 0.69 6.63 -5.93
C LEU A 9 1.70 5.58 -6.44
N ALA A 10 2.09 5.66 -7.71
CA ALA A 10 3.12 4.79 -8.28
C ALA A 10 4.50 5.06 -7.67
N ASP A 11 4.89 6.34 -7.54
CA ASP A 11 6.16 6.75 -6.95
C ASP A 11 6.31 6.28 -5.49
N HIS A 12 5.20 6.15 -4.76
CA HIS A 12 5.15 5.69 -3.37
C HIS A 12 4.77 4.20 -3.21
N ASN A 13 4.78 3.41 -4.30
CA ASN A 13 4.49 1.98 -4.31
C ASN A 13 3.11 1.61 -3.74
N TYR A 14 2.08 2.42 -3.95
CA TYR A 14 0.70 2.08 -3.63
C TYR A 14 -0.03 1.42 -4.81
N VAL A 15 0.40 1.73 -6.04
CA VAL A 15 -0.16 1.21 -7.29
C VAL A 15 0.98 0.85 -8.23
N GLN A 16 0.87 -0.29 -8.90
CA GLN A 16 1.74 -0.65 -10.02
C GLN A 16 0.96 -0.49 -11.32
N ILE A 17 1.62 0.06 -12.34
CA ILE A 17 1.03 0.28 -13.67
C ILE A 17 1.63 -0.76 -14.62
N VAL A 18 0.79 -1.51 -15.30
CA VAL A 18 1.16 -2.53 -16.28
C VAL A 18 0.46 -2.20 -17.60
N LYS A 19 1.19 -2.15 -18.71
CA LYS A 19 0.58 -1.98 -20.03
C LYS A 19 0.12 -3.34 -20.55
N VAL A 20 -1.12 -3.43 -21.00
CA VAL A 20 -1.71 -4.65 -21.55
C VAL A 20 -2.41 -4.28 -22.85
N GLY A 21 -1.76 -4.57 -23.98
CA GLY A 21 -2.24 -4.15 -25.30
C GLY A 21 -2.38 -2.62 -25.40
N THR A 22 -3.60 -2.13 -25.63
CA THR A 22 -3.88 -0.69 -25.78
C THR A 22 -4.26 0.03 -24.49
N THR A 23 -4.32 -0.69 -23.35
CA THR A 23 -4.84 -0.15 -22.08
C THR A 23 -3.83 -0.28 -20.95
N ASN A 24 -3.85 0.68 -20.03
CA ASN A 24 -3.11 0.60 -18.78
C ASN A 24 -3.93 -0.16 -17.73
N THR A 25 -3.33 -1.18 -17.14
CA THR A 25 -3.85 -1.95 -16.02
C THR A 25 -3.20 -1.46 -14.72
N TYR A 26 -4.01 -1.16 -13.70
CA TYR A 26 -3.54 -0.67 -12.41
C TYR A 26 -3.69 -1.76 -11.36
N VAL A 27 -2.57 -2.29 -10.89
CA VAL A 27 -2.52 -3.26 -9.79
C VAL A 27 -2.43 -2.47 -8.48
N VAL A 28 -3.42 -2.65 -7.61
CA VAL A 28 -3.55 -1.89 -6.36
C VAL A 28 -3.34 -2.79 -5.14
N ASN A 29 -2.80 -2.25 -4.05
CA ASN A 29 -2.79 -2.98 -2.78
C ASN A 29 -4.22 -3.08 -2.24
N GLU A 30 -4.76 -4.29 -2.16
CA GLU A 30 -6.13 -4.53 -1.70
C GLU A 30 -6.38 -4.06 -0.26
N GLN A 31 -5.38 -4.20 0.61
CA GLN A 31 -5.49 -3.86 2.02
C GLN A 31 -5.62 -2.34 2.20
N VAL A 32 -5.04 -1.55 1.29
CA VAL A 32 -5.12 -0.08 1.29
C VAL A 32 -6.36 0.39 0.53
N ALA A 33 -6.55 -0.13 -0.69
CA ALA A 33 -7.61 0.34 -1.60
C ALA A 33 -9.02 0.01 -1.10
N PHE A 34 -9.18 -1.06 -0.32
CA PHE A 34 -10.47 -1.51 0.20
C PHE A 34 -10.54 -1.49 1.74
N ALA A 35 -9.74 -0.63 2.38
CA ALA A 35 -9.80 -0.32 3.81
C ALA A 35 -11.07 0.47 4.18
N GLY A 36 -12.25 -0.08 3.90
CA GLY A 36 -13.54 0.48 4.28
C GLY A 36 -14.08 -0.09 5.60
N SER A 37 -15.25 0.39 6.01
CA SER A 37 -16.00 -0.10 7.17
C SER A 37 -16.19 -1.63 7.13
N ARG A 38 -16.35 -2.26 8.31
CA ARG A 38 -16.66 -3.71 8.44
C ARG A 38 -17.80 -4.09 7.46
N GLY A 39 -17.50 -4.91 6.45
CA GLY A 39 -18.43 -5.33 5.39
C GLY A 39 -18.15 -4.76 3.99
N GLN A 40 -17.34 -3.70 3.87
CA GLN A 40 -16.89 -3.11 2.59
C GLN A 40 -15.52 -3.64 2.11
N ARG A 41 -14.85 -4.47 2.92
CA ARG A 41 -13.61 -5.18 2.55
C ARG A 41 -13.93 -6.34 1.60
N LYS A 42 -14.30 -6.02 0.36
CA LYS A 42 -14.60 -7.00 -0.70
C LYS A 42 -13.57 -6.92 -1.81
N ALA A 43 -12.34 -7.31 -1.50
CA ALA A 43 -11.37 -7.72 -2.50
C ALA A 43 -11.14 -9.21 -2.28
N VAL A 44 -11.98 -10.04 -2.89
CA VAL A 44 -11.81 -11.51 -2.87
C VAL A 44 -11.53 -11.96 -4.30
N PHE A 45 -10.61 -11.28 -4.97
CA PHE A 45 -10.09 -11.80 -6.23
C PHE A 45 -8.61 -11.43 -6.35
N SER A 46 -7.77 -12.44 -6.21
CA SER A 46 -6.40 -12.38 -6.69
C SER A 46 -6.44 -12.69 -8.19
N ALA A 47 -5.78 -11.86 -9.00
CA ALA A 47 -5.68 -12.05 -10.43
C ALA A 47 -4.21 -12.08 -10.84
N THR A 48 -3.87 -13.00 -11.75
CA THR A 48 -2.55 -13.04 -12.39
C THR A 48 -2.64 -12.30 -13.71
N VAL A 49 -1.89 -11.22 -13.86
CA VAL A 49 -1.80 -10.46 -15.12
C VAL A 49 -0.55 -10.93 -15.86
N VAL A 50 -0.74 -11.40 -17.10
CA VAL A 50 0.35 -11.72 -18.03
C VAL A 50 0.40 -10.62 -19.08
N ALA A 51 1.53 -9.94 -19.18
CA ALA A 51 1.76 -8.86 -20.13
C ALA A 51 3.05 -9.12 -20.91
N HIS A 52 3.13 -8.59 -22.13
CA HIS A 52 4.32 -8.76 -22.95
C HIS A 52 5.38 -7.71 -22.59
N GLU A 53 6.64 -8.13 -22.51
CA GLU A 53 7.77 -7.27 -22.15
C GLU A 53 7.90 -6.06 -23.08
N CYS A 54 7.75 -6.27 -24.40
CA CYS A 54 7.89 -5.18 -25.37
C CYS A 54 6.84 -4.06 -25.25
N GLU A 55 5.79 -4.29 -24.46
CA GLU A 55 4.77 -3.28 -24.17
C GLU A 55 5.15 -2.39 -22.97
N GLN A 56 6.16 -2.76 -22.17
CA GLN A 56 6.50 -2.07 -20.92
C GLN A 56 7.57 -0.98 -21.11
N ASP A 57 7.56 -0.01 -20.19
CA ASP A 57 8.62 1.01 -20.11
C ASP A 57 9.89 0.46 -19.44
N GLU A 58 11.02 1.14 -19.63
CA GLU A 58 12.29 0.76 -19.00
C GLU A 58 12.17 0.62 -17.47
N GLY A 59 12.82 -0.41 -16.91
CA GLY A 59 12.79 -0.69 -15.47
C GLY A 59 11.60 -1.52 -15.00
N TRP A 60 10.76 -2.04 -15.90
CA TRP A 60 9.65 -2.95 -15.58
C TRP A 60 10.09 -4.21 -14.81
N GLU A 61 11.31 -4.70 -15.06
CA GLU A 61 11.92 -5.85 -14.39
C GLU A 61 12.16 -5.61 -12.90
N GLN A 62 12.29 -4.35 -12.48
CA GLN A 62 12.50 -3.99 -11.08
C GLN A 62 11.18 -4.09 -10.32
N VAL A 63 10.83 -5.31 -9.92
CA VAL A 63 9.61 -5.59 -9.16
C VAL A 63 9.70 -4.90 -7.78
N LYS A 64 9.10 -3.71 -7.68
CA LYS A 64 8.93 -3.00 -6.41
C LYS A 64 7.71 -3.56 -5.70
N LYS A 65 7.92 -4.15 -4.52
CA LYS A 65 6.82 -4.61 -3.67
C LYS A 65 5.95 -3.42 -3.27
N LEU A 66 4.64 -3.58 -3.40
CA LEU A 66 3.69 -2.58 -2.90
C LEU A 66 3.82 -2.43 -1.38
N LYS A 67 3.55 -1.23 -0.89
CA LYS A 67 3.71 -0.89 0.53
C LYS A 67 2.82 -1.78 1.39
N ALA A 68 3.43 -2.53 2.33
CA ALA A 68 2.69 -3.34 3.28
C ALA A 68 2.01 -2.46 4.33
N ILE A 69 0.80 -2.84 4.75
CA ILE A 69 0.15 -2.22 5.91
C ILE A 69 0.75 -2.84 7.17
N PRO A 70 1.16 -2.02 8.17
CA PRO A 70 1.56 -2.55 9.46
C PRO A 70 0.38 -3.26 10.13
N VAL A 71 0.58 -4.51 10.51
CA VAL A 71 -0.39 -5.29 11.29
C VAL A 71 0.04 -5.19 12.75
N ILE A 72 -0.87 -4.74 13.61
CA ILE A 72 -0.65 -4.69 15.05
C ILE A 72 -0.82 -6.11 15.60
N CYS A 73 0.23 -6.67 16.19
CA CYS A 73 0.20 -7.98 16.85
C CYS A 73 -0.41 -7.87 18.26
N GLU A 74 -0.83 -8.99 18.86
CA GLU A 74 -1.52 -8.98 20.18
C GLU A 74 -0.68 -8.33 21.30
N ASP A 75 0.65 -8.47 21.22
CA ASP A 75 1.59 -7.89 22.20
C ASP A 75 2.11 -6.50 21.79
N GLU A 76 1.65 -5.96 20.66
CA GLU A 76 2.07 -4.65 20.13
C GLU A 76 1.07 -3.55 20.53
N ARG A 77 1.60 -2.44 21.03
CA ARG A 77 0.82 -1.23 21.30
C ARG A 77 1.06 -0.20 20.20
N PRO A 78 0.03 0.20 19.43
CA PRO A 78 0.21 1.23 18.42
C PRO A 78 0.46 2.59 19.09
N VAL A 79 1.62 3.17 18.82
CA VAL A 79 1.93 4.55 19.22
C VAL A 79 1.53 5.46 18.05
N ILE A 80 0.52 6.32 18.28
CA ILE A 80 -0.11 7.13 17.21
C ILE A 80 0.68 8.43 16.92
N GLY A 81 1.56 8.85 17.82
CA GLY A 81 2.39 10.06 17.69
C GLY A 81 3.89 9.77 17.90
N CYS A 82 4.75 10.60 17.33
CA CYS A 82 6.21 10.50 17.51
C CYS A 82 6.79 11.71 18.25
N ASP A 83 5.96 12.43 19.00
CA ASP A 83 6.37 13.64 19.68
C ASP A 83 7.18 13.29 20.94
N ASP A 84 8.33 13.93 21.11
CA ASP A 84 9.12 13.85 22.34
C ASP A 84 8.37 14.59 23.46
N LEU A 85 7.61 13.84 24.26
CA LEU A 85 6.88 14.38 25.40
C LEU A 85 7.78 14.43 26.64
N PRO A 86 7.64 15.45 27.52
CA PRO A 86 8.33 15.45 28.79
C PRO A 86 7.84 14.28 29.66
N PRO A 87 8.72 13.62 30.43
CA PRO A 87 8.34 12.47 31.25
C PRO A 87 7.34 12.88 32.36
N PRO A 88 6.41 11.97 32.75
CA PRO A 88 6.23 10.62 32.23
C PRO A 88 5.47 10.60 30.89
N ASP A 89 6.05 9.96 29.88
CA ASP A 89 5.41 9.77 28.58
C ASP A 89 4.59 8.45 28.55
N GLN A 90 3.89 8.19 27.44
CA GLN A 90 3.09 6.96 27.31
C GLN A 90 3.96 5.67 27.25
N GLN A 91 5.26 5.79 26.95
CA GLN A 91 6.23 4.68 26.95
C GLN A 91 6.75 4.37 28.36
N ASP A 92 6.80 5.39 29.24
CA ASP A 92 7.26 5.31 30.63
C ASP A 92 6.22 4.66 31.56
N LEU A 93 4.99 4.44 31.10
CA LEU A 93 3.91 3.88 31.90
C LEU A 93 3.90 2.34 31.83
N GLU A 94 4.08 1.70 32.98
CA GLU A 94 3.73 0.30 33.18
C GLU A 94 2.21 0.15 33.19
N LEU A 95 1.63 -0.19 32.02
CA LEU A 95 0.18 -0.34 31.83
C LEU A 95 -0.33 -1.78 32.10
N ASN A 96 0.37 -2.55 32.94
CA ASN A 96 0.03 -3.94 33.29
C ASN A 96 -0.28 -4.09 34.78
#